data_AF-A0A7R9NNU5-F1
#
_entry.id   AF-A0A7R9NNU5-F1
#
_cell.length_a   1.000
_cell.length_b   1.000
_cell.length_c   1.000
_cell.angle_alpha   90.00
_cell.angle_beta   90.00
_cell.angle_gamma   90.00
#
_symmetry.space_group_name_H-M   'P 1'
#
loop_
_entity.id
_entity.type
_entity.pdbx_description
1 polymer ?
#
loop_
_entity_poly.entity_id
_entity_poly.type
_entity_poly.pdbx_seq_one_letter_code
_entity_poly.pdbx_strand_id
1 'polypeptide(L)' 'NNPHNKPGKDPTDPRNRRPISLISILAKVYDAYTLSEFQEALHQIGIPDPRQAGFRQGHGTIHQIGTIIQDLTRTQRTTH' A
#
# COMPACT_ATOMS: atom_id res chain seq x y z
N ASN A 1 -14.02 -10.05 19.11
CA ASN A 1 -13.00 -9.09 18.64
C ASN A 1 -11.80 -9.11 19.57
N ASN A 2 -10.78 -9.92 19.26
CA ASN A 2 -9.52 -9.89 20.01
C ASN A 2 -8.59 -8.84 19.36
N PRO A 3 -8.13 -7.80 20.08
CA PRO A 3 -7.33 -6.74 19.48
C PRO A 3 -5.96 -7.24 19.00
N HIS A 4 -5.57 -6.84 17.79
CA HIS A 4 -4.24 -7.08 17.25
C HIS A 4 -3.30 -6.00 17.78
N ASN A 5 -2.45 -6.36 18.76
CA ASN A 5 -1.53 -5.44 19.41
C ASN A 5 -0.27 -5.21 18.55
N LYS A 6 0.27 -4.00 18.55
CA LYS A 6 1.55 -3.70 17.90
C LYS A 6 2.67 -4.49 18.61
N PRO A 7 3.53 -5.24 17.90
CA PRO A 7 4.68 -5.91 18.50
C PRO A 7 5.59 -4.93 19.26
N GLY A 8 6.05 -5.31 20.44
CA GLY A 8 6.96 -4.48 21.26
C GLY A 8 6.31 -3.25 21.90
N LYS A 9 4.98 -3.15 21.93
CA LYS A 9 4.26 -2.04 22.58
C LYS A 9 3.34 -2.54 23.69
N ASP A 10 3.08 -1.66 24.65
CA ASP A 10 2.17 -1.93 25.77
C ASP A 10 0.77 -2.31 25.23
N PRO A 11 0.28 -3.54 25.49
CA PRO A 11 -1.00 -4.02 25.01
C PRO A 11 -2.20 -3.39 25.74
N THR A 12 -1.99 -2.74 26.88
CA THR A 12 -3.04 -2.08 27.66
C THR A 12 -3.35 -0.67 27.15
N ASP A 13 -2.41 -0.04 26.44
CA ASP A 13 -2.64 1.26 25.81
C ASP A 13 -3.48 1.10 24.54
N PRO A 14 -4.71 1.65 24.49
CA PRO A 14 -5.59 1.51 23.34
C PRO A 14 -5.02 2.09 22.04
N ARG A 15 -4.06 3.02 22.10
CA ARG A 15 -3.35 3.60 20.94
C ARG A 15 -2.37 2.62 20.29
N ASN A 16 -2.01 1.55 21.02
CA ASN A 16 -1.12 0.50 20.53
C ASN A 16 -1.86 -0.63 19.82
N ARG A 17 -3.18 -0.57 19.72
CA ARG A 17 -4.00 -1.52 18.96
C ARG A 17 -4.02 -1.18 17.47
N ARG A 18 -4.13 -2.21 16.62
CA ARG A 18 -4.45 -2.11 15.19
C ARG A 18 -5.84 -2.70 14.99
N PRO A 19 -6.91 -1.89 14.96
CA PRO A 19 -8.22 -2.42 14.63
C PRO A 19 -8.18 -2.98 13.21
N ILE A 20 -8.58 -4.24 13.05
CA ILE A 20 -8.78 -4.88 11.75
C ILE A 20 -10.28 -5.07 11.55
N SER A 21 -10.77 -4.73 10.36
CA SER A 21 -12.17 -4.96 9.99
C SER A 21 -12.35 -6.45 9.69
N LEU A 22 -13.07 -7.14 10.57
CA LEU A 22 -13.51 -8.51 10.33
C LEU A 22 -14.84 -8.45 9.58
N ILE A 23 -14.78 -8.50 8.26
CA ILE A 23 -15.96 -8.55 7.39
C ILE A 23 -16.32 -10.00 7.05
N SER A 24 -17.60 -10.24 6.73
CA SER A 24 -18.11 -11.58 6.36
C SER A 24 -17.44 -12.09 5.07
N ILE A 25 -17.45 -13.42 4.86
CA ILE A 25 -16.88 -14.02 3.64
C ILE A 25 -17.54 -13.42 2.39
N LEU A 26 -18.86 -13.27 2.41
CA LEU A 26 -19.61 -12.66 1.29
C LEU A 26 -19.14 -11.23 1.02
N ALA A 27 -18.94 -10.42 2.06
CA ALA A 27 -18.43 -9.07 1.91
C ALA A 27 -17.02 -9.05 1.31
N LYS A 28 -16.12 -9.98 1.71
CA LYS A 28 -14.78 -10.09 1.13
C LYS A 28 -14.81 -10.40 -0.37
N VAL A 29 -15.70 -11.29 -0.80
CA VAL A 29 -15.88 -11.64 -2.21
C VAL A 29 -16.37 -10.43 -3.00
N TYR A 30 -17.37 -9.72 -2.47
CA TYR A 30 -17.89 -8.52 -3.08
C TYR A 30 -16.84 -7.39 -3.18
N ASP A 31 -16.07 -7.17 -2.12
CA ASP A 31 -14.99 -6.18 -2.09
C ASP A 31 -13.89 -6.53 -3.10
N ALA A 32 -13.53 -7.80 -3.24
CA ALA A 32 -12.52 -8.25 -4.20
C ALA A 32 -12.96 -7.99 -5.66
N TYR A 33 -14.22 -8.30 -5.98
CA TYR A 33 -14.79 -8.00 -7.29
C TYR A 33 -14.85 -6.50 -7.56
N THR A 34 -15.35 -5.74 -6.59
CA THR A 34 -15.43 -4.27 -6.69
C THR A 34 -14.05 -3.66 -6.91
N LEU A 35 -13.04 -4.14 -6.18
CA LEU A 35 -11.66 -3.68 -6.32
C LEU A 35 -11.10 -3.94 -7.73
N SER A 36 -11.37 -5.10 -8.34
CA SER A 36 -10.87 -5.38 -9.69
C SER A 36 -11.46 -4.44 -10.73
N GLU A 37 -12.77 -4.19 -10.67
CA GLU A 37 -13.45 -3.25 -11.56
C GLU A 37 -12.88 -1.83 -11.43
N PHE A 38 -12.68 -1.36 -10.19
CA PHE A 38 -12.08 -0.04 -9.96
C PHE A 38 -10.64 0.03 -10.44
N GLN A 39 -9.82 -0.98 -10.21
CA GLN A 39 -8.43 -1.00 -10.66
C GLN A 39 -8.34 -0.92 -12.18
N GLU A 40 -9.16 -1.69 -12.89
CA GLU A 40 -9.21 -1.64 -14.35
C GLU A 40 -9.63 -0.26 -14.84
N ALA A 41 -10.76 0.26 -14.33
CA ALA A 41 -11.28 1.57 -14.74
C ALA A 41 -10.26 2.69 -14.48
N LEU A 42 -9.66 2.74 -13.28
CA LEU A 42 -8.68 3.77 -12.90
C LEU A 42 -7.40 3.71 -13.74
N HIS A 43 -6.95 2.51 -14.11
CA HIS A 43 -5.80 2.36 -15.01
C HIS A 43 -6.10 2.84 -16.43
N GLN A 44 -7.31 2.55 -16.96
CA GLN A 44 -7.71 3.01 -18.29
C GLN A 44 -7.74 4.53 -18.39
N ILE A 45 -8.16 5.22 -17.33
CA ILE A 45 -8.17 6.70 -17.28
C ILE A 45 -6.86 7.33 -16.79
N GLY A 46 -5.85 6.51 -16.50
CA GLY A 46 -4.51 6.99 -16.14
C GLY A 46 -4.42 7.74 -14.80
N ILE A 47 -5.30 7.44 -13.83
CA ILE A 47 -5.30 8.12 -12.52
C ILE A 47 -4.08 7.77 -11.65
N PRO A 48 -3.63 6.50 -11.54
CA PRO A 48 -2.52 6.16 -10.64
C PRO A 48 -1.19 6.78 -11.08
N ASP A 49 -0.45 7.37 -10.13
CA ASP A 49 0.89 7.92 -10.40
C ASP A 49 1.81 6.79 -10.92
N PRO A 50 2.55 6.98 -12.03
CA PRO A 50 3.51 6.01 -12.54
C PRO A 50 4.57 5.57 -11.51
N ARG A 51 4.88 6.42 -10.53
CA ARG A 51 5.83 6.17 -9.43
C ARG A 51 5.19 5.54 -8.20
N GLN A 52 3.87 5.30 -8.19
CA GLN A 52 3.22 4.63 -7.08
C GLN A 52 3.59 3.14 -7.06
N ALA A 53 4.39 2.72 -6.08
CA ALA A 53 4.65 1.29 -5.85
C ALA A 53 3.65 0.62 -4.89
N GLY A 54 3.03 1.38 -4.00
CA GLY A 54 2.08 0.85 -3.02
C GLY A 54 0.78 0.37 -3.68
N PHE A 55 0.30 -0.81 -3.28
CA PHE A 55 -0.96 -1.39 -3.75
C PHE A 55 -1.07 -1.54 -5.28
N ARG A 56 0.08 -1.65 -5.97
CA ARG A 56 0.15 -1.82 -7.41
C ARG A 56 0.69 -3.20 -7.75
N GLN A 57 0.01 -3.89 -8.65
CA GLN A 57 0.39 -5.24 -9.06
C GLN A 57 1.82 -5.27 -9.63
N GLY A 58 2.66 -6.17 -9.14
CA GLY A 58 4.05 -6.30 -9.57
C GLY A 58 5.02 -5.28 -8.96
N HIS A 59 4.54 -4.34 -8.13
CA HIS A 59 5.37 -3.36 -7.45
C HIS A 59 5.44 -3.66 -5.94
N GLY A 60 6.57 -3.30 -5.35
CA GLY A 60 6.84 -3.49 -3.93
C GLY A 60 7.75 -2.39 -3.40
N THR A 61 7.99 -2.37 -2.10
CA THR A 61 8.81 -1.34 -1.44
C THR A 61 10.24 -1.29 -1.96
N ILE A 62 10.80 -2.44 -2.37
CA ILE A 62 12.13 -2.53 -2.98
C ILE A 62 12.19 -1.74 -4.30
N HIS A 63 11.15 -1.84 -5.14
CA HIS A 63 11.07 -1.09 -6.39
C HIS A 63 11.09 0.42 -6.12
N GLN A 64 10.32 0.88 -5.13
CA GLN A 64 10.29 2.30 -4.74
C GLN A 64 11.66 2.82 -4.29
N ILE A 65 12.35 2.04 -3.44
CA ILE A 65 13.69 2.39 -2.97
C ILE A 65 14.66 2.48 -4.15
N GLY A 66 14.59 1.53 -5.09
CA GLY A 66 15.38 1.54 -6.31
C GLY A 66 15.17 2.83 -7.12
N THR A 67 13.92 3.23 -7.35
CA THR A 67 13.58 4.48 -8.06
C THR A 67 14.16 5.70 -7.35
N ILE A 68 14.01 5.80 -6.03
CA ILE A 68 14.54 6.95 -5.26
C ILE A 68 16.08 7.02 -5.36
N ILE A 69 16.77 5.89 -5.26
CA ILE A 69 18.24 5.84 -5.38
C ILE A 69 18.68 6.29 -6.77
N GLN A 70 17.98 5.87 -7.82
CA GLN A 70 18.26 6.29 -9.19
C GLN A 70 18.08 7.80 -9.36
N ASP A 71 17.01 8.37 -8.81
CA ASP A 71 16.73 9.81 -8.87
C ASP A 71 17.81 10.63 -8.15
N LEU A 72 18.22 10.20 -6.96
CA LEU A 72 19.31 10.83 -6.21
C LEU A 72 20.63 10.77 -6.98
N THR A 73 20.94 9.61 -7.55
CA THR A 73 22.17 9.41 -8.33
C THR A 73 22.18 10.28 -9.59
N ARG A 74 21.04 10.40 -10.28
CA ARG A 74 20.91 11.28 -11.45
C ARG A 74 21.11 12.74 -11.06
N THR A 75 20.48 13.18 -9.97
CA THR A 75 20.55 14.56 -9.50
C THR A 75 21.98 14.97 -9.16
N GLN A 76 22.72 14.11 -8.44
CA GLN A 76 24.12 14.37 -8.09
C GLN A 76 25.04 14.53 -9.31
N ARG A 77 24.79 13.77 -10.39
CA ARG A 77 25.57 13.86 -11.63
C ARG A 77 25.29 15.11 -12.45
N THR A 78 24.09 15.69 -12.33
CA THR A 78 23.71 16.93 -13.04
C THR A 78 24.16 18.21 -12.32
N THR A 79 24.49 18.13 -11.03
CA THR A 79 25.04 19.27 -10.25
C THR A 79 26.56 19.42 -10.36
N HIS A 80 27.24 18.55 -11.11
CA HIS A 80 28.65 18.65 -11.47
C HIS A 80 28.77 18.87 -12.97
#